data_AF-A0A2V9QMN7-F1
#
_entry.id   AF-A0A2V9QMN7-F1
#
_cell.length_a   1.000
_cell.length_b   1.000
_cell.length_c   1.000
_cell.angle_alpha   90.00
_cell.angle_beta   90.00
_cell.angle_gamma   90.00
#
_symmetry.space_group_name_H-M   'P 1'
#
loop_
_entity.id
_entity.type
_entity.pdbx_description
1 polymer ?
#
loop_
_entity_poly.entity_id
_entity_poly.type
_entity_poly.pdbx_seq_one_letter_code
_entity_poly.pdbx_strand_id
1 'polypeptide(L)'
;MIVGILKKPAFADNAAFDLVGPKVDVRVERDGATRPIAEVPNLQSGDRLWIHPVLLDSQSVHYLMVVAFLRGATNPPPENWFTRAETWNKPVRDEGIFVTVPPEAEEALVFLAPETGGAFSTLRNAVRGKPGAFVRAAQDLEQASLDRSRLEAYLEAVKVTSVIDPEELQLRTTFLARSLNIKLDKQCFDKPSAEQVPCLTQNNEALVLDDAHSQNMVATLTTGAPTDLLAQLSSTPSARNGYYSPYIGAVVDVVRILGTTHSAQYQYIPALALPKKDEMHLRLNNPPSFRNPKSVIVIALPPIRPTVAPPLRALDANQVFCANKPDLVLPADGAPLVFATELARNFVHHLETKAGATDLPAKPESSRGGFVIDTQNARDSGS
;
A
#
# COMPACT_ATOMS: atom_id res chain seq x y z
N MET A 1 51.43 -8.16 21.50
CA MET A 1 50.79 -7.91 20.20
C MET A 1 49.34 -8.34 20.33
N ILE A 2 48.46 -7.40 20.71
CA ILE A 2 47.03 -7.68 20.93
C ILE A 2 46.30 -7.16 19.68
N VAL A 3 45.74 -8.09 18.90
CA VAL A 3 44.93 -7.78 17.73
C VAL A 3 43.56 -7.31 18.23
N GLY A 4 43.31 -6.00 18.10
CA GLY A 4 42.00 -5.41 18.39
C GLY A 4 40.99 -5.81 17.32
N ILE A 5 39.93 -6.50 17.73
CA ILE A 5 38.77 -6.76 16.89
C ILE A 5 38.05 -5.43 16.68
N LEU A 6 38.14 -4.88 15.47
CA LEU A 6 37.28 -3.80 15.00
C LEU A 6 35.81 -4.29 15.05
N LYS A 7 35.07 -3.85 16.08
CA LYS A 7 33.61 -3.88 16.07
C LYS A 7 33.15 -3.05 14.87
N LYS A 8 32.66 -3.71 13.82
CA LYS A 8 31.86 -3.05 12.80
C LYS A 8 30.69 -2.35 13.50
N PRO A 9 30.36 -1.09 13.17
CA PRO A 9 29.12 -0.51 13.63
C PRO A 9 27.98 -1.40 13.13
N ALA A 10 27.18 -1.92 14.06
CA ALA A 10 25.89 -2.47 13.71
C ALA A 10 25.08 -1.29 13.16
N PHE A 11 24.77 -1.31 11.86
CA PHE A 11 23.61 -0.56 11.40
C PHE A 11 22.45 -1.15 12.19
N ALA A 12 21.80 -0.33 13.02
CA ALA A 12 20.47 -0.68 13.47
C ALA A 12 19.67 -0.95 12.19
N ASP A 13 19.12 -2.16 12.07
CA ASP A 13 18.11 -2.50 11.06
C ASP A 13 16.87 -1.65 11.35
N ASN A 14 16.94 -0.35 11.04
CA ASN A 14 15.76 0.53 11.00
C ASN A 14 15.00 0.22 9.70
N ALA A 15 14.53 -1.02 9.59
CA ALA A 15 13.57 -1.44 8.57
C ALA A 15 12.14 -1.05 8.98
N ALA A 16 11.93 -0.64 10.23
CA ALA A 16 10.64 -0.18 10.70
C ALA A 16 10.30 1.20 10.10
N PHE A 17 9.20 1.25 9.35
CA PHE A 17 8.62 2.49 8.83
C PHE A 17 7.69 3.12 9.89
N ASP A 18 8.27 3.66 10.95
CA ASP A 18 7.53 4.21 12.10
C ASP A 18 7.51 5.74 12.14
N LEU A 19 8.47 6.40 11.51
CA LEU A 19 8.59 7.86 11.48
C LEU A 19 7.53 8.49 10.58
N VAL A 20 6.89 9.56 11.06
CA VAL A 20 5.92 10.33 10.27
C VAL A 20 6.65 11.22 9.27
N GLY A 21 6.29 11.11 7.99
CA GLY A 21 6.78 11.96 6.92
C GLY A 21 5.90 13.20 6.67
N PRO A 22 6.33 14.10 5.78
CA PRO A 22 5.50 15.23 5.34
C PRO A 22 4.23 14.73 4.65
N LYS A 23 3.14 15.47 4.76
CA LYS A 23 1.88 15.15 4.09
C LYS A 23 1.93 15.60 2.63
N VAL A 24 1.37 14.79 1.74
CA VAL A 24 1.18 15.12 0.33
C VAL A 24 -0.23 14.73 -0.06
N ASP A 25 -0.99 15.68 -0.58
CA ASP A 25 -2.33 15.43 -1.08
C ASP A 25 -2.27 15.14 -2.57
N VAL A 26 -3.04 14.15 -3.00
CA VAL A 26 -3.15 13.76 -4.40
C VAL A 26 -4.61 13.52 -4.75
N ARG A 27 -5.04 14.11 -5.86
CA ARG A 27 -6.32 13.81 -6.51
C ARG A 27 -6.09 13.45 -7.95
N VAL A 28 -6.95 12.57 -8.47
CA VAL A 28 -6.87 12.09 -9.85
C VAL A 28 -8.15 12.47 -10.57
N GLU A 29 -8.00 13.27 -11.62
CA GLU A 29 -9.08 13.57 -12.55
C GLU A 29 -9.00 12.62 -13.75
N ARG A 30 -10.05 11.82 -13.94
CA ARG A 30 -10.23 10.87 -15.03
C ARG A 30 -11.64 11.00 -15.59
N ASP A 31 -11.77 11.17 -16.91
CA ASP A 31 -13.06 11.29 -17.62
C ASP A 31 -14.00 12.36 -17.02
N GLY A 32 -13.43 13.49 -16.58
CA GLY A 32 -14.18 14.59 -15.95
C GLY A 32 -14.61 14.35 -14.51
N ALA A 33 -14.26 13.22 -13.91
CA ALA A 33 -14.50 12.92 -12.50
C ALA A 33 -13.20 13.01 -11.69
N THR A 34 -13.21 13.79 -10.60
CA THR A 34 -12.10 13.86 -9.64
C THR A 34 -12.30 12.82 -8.55
N ARG A 35 -11.26 12.05 -8.27
CA ARG A 35 -11.23 11.00 -7.24
C ARG A 35 -10.09 11.24 -6.25
N PRO A 36 -10.31 10.98 -4.95
CA PRO A 36 -9.22 10.91 -3.98
C PRO A 36 -8.21 9.83 -4.37
N ILE A 37 -6.93 10.01 -4.03
CA ILE A 37 -5.90 9.01 -4.33
C ILE A 37 -6.18 7.66 -3.67
N ALA A 38 -6.81 7.64 -2.48
CA ALA A 38 -7.19 6.41 -1.79
C ALA A 38 -8.23 5.55 -2.54
N GLU A 39 -8.85 6.13 -3.56
CA GLU A 39 -9.87 5.50 -4.40
C GLU A 39 -9.34 5.08 -5.78
N VAL A 40 -8.03 5.20 -6.02
CA VAL A 40 -7.39 5.01 -7.33
C VAL A 40 -6.37 3.88 -7.24
N PRO A 41 -6.75 2.63 -7.58
CA PRO A 41 -5.84 1.48 -7.47
C PRO A 41 -4.70 1.52 -8.47
N ASN A 42 -4.95 2.01 -9.69
CA ASN A 42 -3.93 2.25 -10.69
C ASN A 42 -4.22 3.57 -11.40
N LEU A 43 -3.16 4.30 -11.73
CA LEU A 43 -3.21 5.43 -12.65
C LEU A 43 -3.40 4.94 -14.09
N GLN A 44 -3.86 5.83 -14.97
CA GLN A 44 -4.01 5.60 -16.39
C GLN A 44 -3.38 6.74 -17.17
N SER A 45 -2.94 6.44 -18.40
CA SER A 45 -2.47 7.48 -19.30
C SER A 45 -3.56 8.51 -19.55
N GLY A 46 -3.20 9.79 -19.53
CA GLY A 46 -4.16 10.90 -19.65
C GLY A 46 -4.79 11.34 -18.34
N ASP A 47 -4.63 10.61 -17.24
CA ASP A 47 -5.04 11.09 -15.92
C ASP A 47 -4.38 12.43 -15.62
N ARG A 48 -5.15 13.36 -15.06
CA ARG A 48 -4.64 14.63 -14.56
C ARG A 48 -4.52 14.56 -13.05
N LEU A 49 -3.29 14.55 -12.57
CA LEU A 49 -2.97 14.49 -11.15
C LEU A 49 -2.86 15.91 -10.61
N TRP A 50 -3.63 16.19 -9.57
CA TRP A 50 -3.40 17.34 -8.71
C TRP A 50 -2.55 16.88 -7.53
N ILE A 51 -1.40 17.50 -7.32
CA ILE A 51 -0.45 17.13 -6.26
C ILE A 51 -0.14 18.36 -5.43
N HIS A 52 -0.38 18.29 -4.13
CA HIS A 52 -0.22 19.41 -3.21
C HIS A 52 0.60 19.01 -1.98
N PRO A 53 1.80 19.58 -1.78
CA PRO A 53 2.61 19.31 -0.61
C PRO A 53 2.09 20.11 0.59
N VAL A 54 1.61 19.42 1.62
CA VAL A 54 1.10 20.03 2.85
C VAL A 54 2.26 20.18 3.84
N LEU A 55 3.00 21.27 3.68
CA LEU A 55 4.14 21.62 4.52
C LEU A 55 3.76 22.76 5.48
N LEU A 56 4.30 22.72 6.71
CA LEU A 56 4.01 23.76 7.71
C LEU A 56 4.72 25.07 7.35
N ASP A 57 4.01 26.20 7.44
CA ASP A 57 4.55 27.55 7.16
C ASP A 57 5.74 27.93 8.05
N SER A 58 5.85 27.31 9.23
CA SER A 58 6.95 27.56 10.17
C SER A 58 8.23 26.79 9.85
N GLN A 59 8.27 25.97 8.78
CA GLN A 59 9.46 25.20 8.43
C GLN A 59 10.55 26.10 7.85
N SER A 60 11.73 26.04 8.45
CA SER A 60 12.91 26.78 8.01
C SER A 60 13.61 26.16 6.78
N VAL A 61 13.09 25.05 6.25
CA VAL A 61 13.66 24.34 5.10
C VAL A 61 12.61 24.20 4.02
N HIS A 62 13.00 24.57 2.81
CA HIS A 62 12.20 24.38 1.62
C HIS A 62 12.48 23.03 0.97
N TYR A 63 11.43 22.35 0.53
CA TYR A 63 11.54 21.15 -0.30
C TYR A 63 11.32 21.53 -1.75
N LEU A 64 12.20 21.09 -2.63
CA LEU A 64 11.89 20.98 -4.04
C LEU A 64 11.09 19.69 -4.26
N MET A 65 9.87 19.83 -4.77
CA MET A 65 9.06 18.71 -5.23
C MET A 65 9.37 18.43 -6.71
N VAL A 66 9.62 17.17 -7.03
CA VAL A 66 9.80 16.72 -8.43
C VAL A 66 8.89 15.54 -8.69
N VAL A 67 8.02 15.66 -9.69
CA VAL A 67 7.22 14.53 -10.18
C VAL A 67 7.91 13.94 -11.40
N ALA A 68 8.15 12.63 -11.40
CA ALA A 68 8.80 11.93 -12.48
C ALA A 68 7.97 10.73 -12.94
N PHE A 69 7.84 10.59 -14.25
CA PHE A 69 7.27 9.39 -14.87
C PHE A 69 8.37 8.49 -15.41
N LEU A 70 8.16 7.17 -15.41
CA LEU A 70 9.08 6.18 -15.96
C LEU A 70 8.33 5.21 -16.88
N ARG A 71 9.00 4.77 -17.94
CA ARG A 71 8.46 3.83 -18.96
C ARG A 71 8.77 2.37 -18.63
N GLY A 72 9.55 2.13 -17.59
CA GLY A 72 10.10 0.80 -17.28
C GLY A 72 11.61 0.85 -16.98
N ALA A 73 12.20 -0.32 -16.73
CA ALA A 73 13.50 -0.41 -16.07
C ALA A 73 14.73 -0.11 -16.96
N THR A 74 14.58 -0.16 -18.28
CA THR A 74 15.71 -0.18 -19.22
C THR A 74 15.91 1.13 -19.98
N ASN A 75 14.86 1.91 -20.17
CA ASN A 75 14.89 3.12 -20.98
C ASN A 75 14.87 4.37 -20.10
N PRO A 76 15.84 5.29 -20.26
CA PRO A 76 15.80 6.58 -19.57
C PRO A 76 14.53 7.35 -19.93
N PRO A 77 13.76 7.87 -18.96
CA PRO A 77 12.61 8.71 -19.26
C PRO A 77 13.02 9.99 -20.01
N PRO A 78 12.16 10.50 -20.91
CA PRO A 78 12.33 11.81 -21.54
C PRO A 78 12.49 12.95 -20.53
N GLU A 79 13.20 14.01 -20.91
CA GLU A 79 13.43 15.14 -19.99
C GLU A 79 12.14 15.89 -19.60
N ASN A 80 11.15 15.90 -20.49
CA ASN A 80 9.84 16.51 -20.27
C ASN A 80 8.90 15.67 -19.39
N TRP A 81 9.31 14.47 -18.95
CA TRP A 81 8.58 13.65 -17.99
C TRP A 81 8.88 14.01 -16.53
N PHE A 82 9.65 15.07 -16.30
CA PHE A 82 10.02 15.60 -14.99
C PHE A 82 9.39 16.96 -14.80
N THR A 83 8.48 17.07 -13.83
CA THR A 83 7.88 18.35 -13.43
C THR A 83 8.54 18.86 -12.17
N ARG A 84 9.05 20.09 -12.22
CA ARG A 84 9.66 20.80 -11.08
C ARG A 84 8.60 21.65 -10.39
N ALA A 85 8.51 21.57 -9.07
CA ALA A 85 7.66 22.42 -8.26
C ALA A 85 8.40 22.90 -7.00
N GLU A 86 8.55 24.20 -6.89
CA GLU A 86 9.13 24.86 -5.72
C GLU A 86 8.04 25.06 -4.67
N THR A 87 8.05 24.27 -3.61
CA THR A 87 6.92 24.22 -2.66
C THR A 87 6.75 25.48 -1.82
N TRP A 88 7.75 26.38 -1.85
CA TRP A 88 7.72 27.68 -1.20
C TRP A 88 7.12 28.79 -2.07
N ASN A 89 6.95 28.55 -3.37
CA ASN A 89 6.30 29.51 -4.24
C ASN A 89 4.80 29.55 -3.92
N LYS A 90 4.26 30.76 -3.74
CA LYS A 90 2.88 30.98 -3.31
C LYS A 90 1.85 30.17 -4.12
N PRO A 91 1.88 30.13 -5.47
CA PRO A 91 0.91 29.33 -6.23
C PRO A 91 1.00 27.83 -5.93
N VAL A 92 2.22 27.28 -5.81
CA VAL A 92 2.41 25.84 -5.53
C VAL A 92 1.98 25.51 -4.10
N ARG A 93 2.29 26.39 -3.15
CA ARG A 93 1.93 26.20 -1.75
C ARG A 93 0.43 26.31 -1.51
N ASP A 94 -0.24 27.23 -2.20
CA ASP A 94 -1.65 27.52 -1.96
C ASP A 94 -2.56 26.65 -2.86
N GLU A 95 -2.14 26.31 -4.08
CA GLU A 95 -2.97 25.63 -5.09
C GLU A 95 -2.43 24.25 -5.54
N GLY A 96 -1.20 23.88 -5.15
CA GLY A 96 -0.55 22.66 -5.65
C GLY A 96 -0.08 22.77 -7.11
N ILE A 97 0.13 21.62 -7.75
CA ILE A 97 0.45 21.54 -9.17
C ILE A 97 -0.46 20.55 -9.88
N PHE A 98 -0.59 20.73 -11.20
CA PHE A 98 -1.21 19.75 -12.08
C PHE A 98 -0.17 19.11 -12.99
N VAL A 99 -0.20 17.79 -13.09
CA VAL A 99 0.61 17.01 -14.02
C VAL A 99 -0.27 16.00 -14.75
N THR A 100 -0.03 15.81 -16.04
CA THR A 100 -0.75 14.80 -16.84
C THR A 100 0.11 13.57 -16.99
N VAL A 101 -0.47 12.39 -16.75
CA VAL A 101 0.21 11.11 -16.94
C VAL A 101 0.53 10.92 -18.43
N PRO A 102 1.82 10.84 -18.82
CA PRO A 102 2.20 10.71 -20.22
C PRO A 102 1.68 9.40 -20.86
N PRO A 103 1.59 9.34 -22.19
CA PRO A 103 1.51 8.07 -22.92
C PRO A 103 2.69 7.18 -22.58
N GLU A 104 2.45 5.88 -22.43
CA GLU A 104 3.49 4.85 -22.20
C GLU A 104 4.23 4.97 -20.86
N ALA A 105 3.81 5.84 -19.95
CA ALA A 105 4.32 5.80 -18.59
C ALA A 105 3.76 4.56 -17.86
N GLU A 106 4.62 3.89 -17.10
CA GLU A 106 4.30 2.68 -16.31
C GLU A 106 4.38 2.96 -14.80
N GLU A 107 5.27 3.87 -14.38
CA GLU A 107 5.43 4.28 -12.99
C GLU A 107 5.41 5.80 -12.83
N ALA A 108 4.98 6.27 -11.65
CA ALA A 108 5.05 7.67 -11.25
C ALA A 108 5.65 7.79 -9.85
N LEU A 109 6.61 8.71 -9.70
CA LEU A 109 7.33 8.99 -8.46
C LEU A 109 7.21 10.47 -8.11
N VAL A 110 7.05 10.76 -6.82
CA VAL A 110 7.21 12.10 -6.26
C VAL A 110 8.45 12.13 -5.38
N PHE A 111 9.33 13.09 -5.62
CA PHE A 111 10.52 13.33 -4.82
C PHE A 111 10.36 14.61 -4.01
N LEU A 112 10.70 14.57 -2.73
CA LEU A 112 10.87 15.77 -1.89
C LEU A 112 12.35 15.87 -1.51
N ALA A 113 13.06 16.79 -2.14
CA ALA A 113 14.48 17.04 -1.89
C ALA A 113 14.67 18.41 -1.21
N PRO A 114 15.48 18.55 -0.16
CA PRO A 114 15.79 19.85 0.41
C PRO A 114 16.41 20.78 -0.65
N GLU A 115 16.03 22.05 -0.60
CA GLU A 115 16.49 23.05 -1.55
C GLU A 115 18.03 23.10 -1.64
N THR A 116 18.54 22.98 -2.87
CA THR A 116 19.93 23.26 -3.26
C THR A 116 20.00 23.73 -4.70
N GLY A 117 21.05 24.49 -5.03
CA GLY A 117 21.38 24.80 -6.42
C GLY A 117 21.62 23.51 -7.23
N GLY A 118 20.85 23.31 -8.29
CA GLY A 118 20.97 22.14 -9.17
C GLY A 118 20.22 20.88 -8.72
N ALA A 119 19.41 20.95 -7.65
CA ALA A 119 18.65 19.81 -7.14
C ALA A 119 17.84 19.09 -8.24
N PHE A 120 17.11 19.85 -9.05
CA PHE A 120 16.30 19.30 -10.15
C PHE A 120 17.14 18.51 -11.17
N SER A 121 18.24 19.09 -11.67
CA SER A 121 19.11 18.42 -12.64
C SER A 121 19.76 17.17 -12.05
N THR A 122 20.18 17.21 -10.79
CA THR A 122 20.78 16.07 -10.11
C THR A 122 19.79 14.92 -9.96
N LEU A 123 18.55 15.20 -9.52
CA LEU A 123 17.50 14.19 -9.40
C LEU A 123 17.14 13.59 -10.77
N ARG A 124 16.90 14.45 -11.76
CA ARG A 124 16.59 14.04 -13.13
C ARG A 124 17.68 13.13 -13.72
N ASN A 125 18.95 13.50 -13.52
CA ASN A 125 20.08 12.71 -14.00
C ASN A 125 20.23 11.38 -13.24
N ALA A 126 19.95 11.35 -11.93
CA ALA A 126 19.98 10.13 -11.15
C ALA A 126 18.92 9.12 -11.63
N VAL A 127 17.68 9.59 -11.82
CA VAL A 127 16.58 8.76 -12.32
C VAL A 127 16.86 8.28 -13.74
N ARG A 128 17.27 9.17 -14.64
CA ARG A 128 17.61 8.80 -16.04
C ARG A 128 18.83 7.91 -16.15
N GLY A 129 19.81 8.03 -15.25
CA GLY A 129 21.02 7.21 -15.26
C GLY A 129 20.79 5.80 -14.73
N LYS A 130 19.77 5.59 -13.87
CA LYS A 130 19.45 4.28 -13.27
C LYS A 130 17.92 4.05 -13.18
N PRO A 131 17.16 4.10 -14.28
CA PRO A 131 15.70 4.03 -14.24
C PRO A 131 15.21 2.74 -13.58
N GLY A 132 15.83 1.60 -13.87
CA GLY A 132 15.48 0.30 -13.26
C GLY A 132 15.58 0.23 -11.75
N ALA A 133 16.47 0.99 -11.12
CA ALA A 133 16.51 1.08 -9.66
C ALA A 133 15.25 1.78 -9.12
N PHE A 134 14.80 2.84 -9.79
CA PHE A 134 13.62 3.59 -9.38
C PHE A 134 12.31 2.88 -9.70
N VAL A 135 12.19 2.15 -10.83
CA VAL A 135 10.96 1.36 -11.08
C VAL A 135 10.85 0.20 -10.10
N ARG A 136 11.94 -0.52 -9.83
CA ARG A 136 11.92 -1.60 -8.83
C ARG A 136 11.59 -1.06 -7.44
N ALA A 137 12.22 0.06 -7.05
CA ALA A 137 11.90 0.70 -5.79
C ALA A 137 10.44 1.17 -5.72
N ALA A 138 9.85 1.68 -6.81
CA ALA A 138 8.44 2.07 -6.85
C ALA A 138 7.52 0.87 -6.63
N GLN A 139 7.78 -0.25 -7.31
CA GLN A 139 6.99 -1.48 -7.22
C GLN A 139 7.04 -2.09 -5.81
N ASP A 140 8.25 -2.18 -5.24
CA ASP A 140 8.43 -2.72 -3.89
C ASP A 140 7.84 -1.76 -2.83
N LEU A 141 7.91 -0.43 -3.03
CA LEU A 141 7.28 0.58 -2.18
C LEU A 141 5.76 0.47 -2.19
N GLU A 142 5.15 0.28 -3.36
CA GLU A 142 3.71 0.12 -3.51
C GLU A 142 3.26 -1.15 -2.77
N GLN A 143 3.91 -2.29 -3.03
CA GLN A 143 3.59 -3.54 -2.36
C GLN A 143 3.73 -3.40 -0.83
N ALA A 144 4.82 -2.81 -0.35
CA ALA A 144 5.02 -2.58 1.07
C ALA A 144 3.96 -1.64 1.67
N SER A 145 3.51 -0.63 0.93
CA SER A 145 2.47 0.30 1.39
C SER A 145 1.10 -0.37 1.50
N LEU A 146 0.75 -1.25 0.55
CA LEU A 146 -0.48 -2.05 0.60
C LEU A 146 -0.45 -3.05 1.76
N ASP A 147 0.67 -3.74 1.95
CA ASP A 147 0.90 -4.64 3.07
C ASP A 147 0.79 -3.94 4.42
N ARG A 148 1.40 -2.75 4.53
CA ARG A 148 1.31 -1.91 5.72
C ARG A 148 -0.12 -1.46 5.99
N SER A 149 -0.89 -1.13 4.94
CA SER A 149 -2.30 -0.76 5.08
C SER A 149 -3.14 -1.91 5.65
N ARG A 150 -2.91 -3.16 5.18
CA ARG A 150 -3.55 -4.37 5.73
C ARG A 150 -3.22 -4.57 7.22
N LEU A 151 -1.95 -4.39 7.57
CA LEU A 151 -1.48 -4.51 8.94
C LEU A 151 -2.10 -3.43 9.85
N GLU A 152 -2.16 -2.17 9.42
CA GLU A 152 -2.78 -1.09 10.21
C GLU A 152 -4.28 -1.33 10.42
N ALA A 153 -5.00 -1.81 9.40
CA ALA A 153 -6.40 -2.20 9.53
C ALA A 153 -6.60 -3.31 10.56
N TYR A 154 -5.73 -4.33 10.58
CA TYR A 154 -5.78 -5.42 11.55
C TYR A 154 -5.51 -4.91 12.98
N LEU A 155 -4.43 -4.16 13.18
CA LEU A 155 -4.02 -3.68 14.51
C LEU A 155 -5.08 -2.76 15.13
N GLU A 156 -5.64 -1.84 14.33
CA GLU A 156 -6.71 -0.96 14.80
C GLU A 156 -7.97 -1.75 15.14
N ALA A 157 -8.38 -2.70 14.31
CA ALA A 157 -9.58 -3.49 14.57
C ALA A 157 -9.45 -4.40 15.81
N VAL A 158 -8.27 -5.01 16.03
CA VAL A 158 -7.97 -5.78 17.26
C VAL A 158 -8.04 -4.89 18.49
N LYS A 159 -7.42 -3.71 18.43
CA LYS A 159 -7.45 -2.73 19.52
C LYS A 159 -8.87 -2.29 19.84
N VAL A 160 -9.65 -1.89 18.85
CA VAL A 160 -11.06 -1.48 19.02
C VAL A 160 -11.90 -2.62 19.60
N THR A 161 -11.78 -3.83 19.04
CA THR A 161 -12.53 -5.00 19.52
C THR A 161 -12.20 -5.32 20.97
N SER A 162 -10.93 -5.26 21.36
CA SER A 162 -10.52 -5.55 22.75
C SER A 162 -11.11 -4.61 23.80
N VAL A 163 -11.50 -3.40 23.38
CA VAL A 163 -12.08 -2.37 24.25
C VAL A 163 -13.61 -2.47 24.26
N ILE A 164 -14.22 -2.68 23.09
CA ILE A 164 -15.68 -2.64 22.94
C ILE A 164 -16.32 -4.00 23.24
N ASP A 165 -15.82 -5.08 22.64
CA ASP A 165 -16.42 -6.42 22.66
C ASP A 165 -15.35 -7.48 23.02
N PRO A 166 -14.77 -7.46 24.23
CA PRO A 166 -13.66 -8.35 24.60
C PRO A 166 -14.03 -9.84 24.53
N GLU A 167 -15.29 -10.19 24.77
CA GLU A 167 -15.80 -11.57 24.66
C GLU A 167 -15.78 -12.08 23.21
N GLU A 168 -15.90 -11.18 22.22
CA GLU A 168 -15.87 -11.52 20.79
C GLU A 168 -14.46 -11.43 20.18
N LEU A 169 -13.44 -11.07 20.97
CA LEU A 169 -12.08 -10.82 20.47
C LEU A 169 -11.54 -11.99 19.66
N GLN A 170 -11.70 -13.22 20.13
CA GLN A 170 -11.23 -14.41 19.43
C GLN A 170 -11.91 -14.60 18.08
N LEU A 171 -13.24 -14.49 18.06
CA LEU A 171 -14.03 -14.69 16.85
C LEU A 171 -13.71 -13.61 15.80
N ARG A 172 -13.76 -12.34 16.21
CA ARG A 172 -13.49 -11.19 15.32
C ARG A 172 -12.07 -11.16 14.83
N THR A 173 -11.09 -11.44 15.67
CA THR A 173 -9.68 -11.50 15.26
C THR A 173 -9.44 -12.65 14.27
N THR A 174 -10.14 -13.78 14.43
CA THR A 174 -10.08 -14.87 13.44
C THR A 174 -10.63 -14.44 12.08
N PHE A 175 -11.75 -13.71 12.06
CA PHE A 175 -12.30 -13.16 10.82
C PHE A 175 -11.38 -12.11 10.19
N LEU A 176 -10.85 -11.18 10.99
CA LEU A 176 -9.89 -10.15 10.57
C LEU A 176 -8.65 -10.79 9.93
N ALA A 177 -8.05 -11.76 10.60
CA ALA A 177 -6.85 -12.44 10.14
C ALA A 177 -7.06 -13.09 8.77
N ARG A 178 -8.20 -13.76 8.57
CA ARG A 178 -8.56 -14.33 7.26
C ARG A 178 -8.79 -13.23 6.22
N SER A 179 -9.70 -12.30 6.49
CA SER A 179 -10.13 -11.28 5.52
C SER A 179 -9.01 -10.33 5.11
N LEU A 180 -8.02 -10.08 5.99
CA LEU A 180 -6.87 -9.22 5.71
C LEU A 180 -5.62 -10.00 5.28
N ASN A 181 -5.70 -11.34 5.25
CA ASN A 181 -4.58 -12.24 4.98
C ASN A 181 -3.37 -11.95 5.91
N ILE A 182 -3.64 -12.00 7.22
CA ILE A 182 -2.69 -11.78 8.31
C ILE A 182 -2.51 -13.10 9.09
N LYS A 183 -1.27 -13.43 9.40
CA LYS A 183 -0.93 -14.58 10.25
C LYS A 183 -1.45 -14.36 11.66
N LEU A 184 -2.19 -15.35 12.16
CA LEU A 184 -2.75 -15.34 13.50
C LEU A 184 -2.10 -16.42 14.38
N ASP A 185 -1.53 -16.02 15.50
CA ASP A 185 -1.12 -16.95 16.55
C ASP A 185 -2.30 -17.25 17.48
N LYS A 186 -2.91 -18.41 17.31
CA LYS A 186 -4.07 -18.83 18.10
C LYS A 186 -3.73 -19.03 19.57
N GLN A 187 -2.47 -19.29 19.92
CA GLN A 187 -2.05 -19.46 21.32
C GLN A 187 -2.14 -18.15 22.11
N CYS A 188 -2.24 -17.01 21.43
CA CYS A 188 -2.48 -15.73 22.10
C CYS A 188 -3.84 -15.69 22.82
N PHE A 189 -4.85 -16.44 22.38
CA PHE A 189 -6.16 -16.48 23.04
C PHE A 189 -6.16 -17.32 24.33
N ASP A 190 -5.17 -18.20 24.50
CA ASP A 190 -5.01 -19.00 25.73
C ASP A 190 -4.38 -18.18 26.88
N LYS A 191 -3.91 -16.97 26.58
CA LYS A 191 -3.32 -16.06 27.56
C LYS A 191 -4.38 -15.31 28.38
N PRO A 192 -4.02 -14.78 29.57
CA PRO A 192 -4.88 -13.86 30.31
C PRO A 192 -5.31 -12.68 29.44
N SER A 193 -6.53 -12.18 29.60
CA SER A 193 -7.12 -11.12 28.76
C SER A 193 -6.21 -9.90 28.56
N ALA A 194 -5.50 -9.47 29.62
CA ALA A 194 -4.54 -8.37 29.58
C ALA A 194 -3.32 -8.61 28.68
N GLU A 195 -2.97 -9.86 28.39
CA GLU A 195 -1.82 -10.26 27.56
C GLU A 195 -2.20 -10.64 26.12
N GLN A 196 -3.49 -10.82 25.83
CA GLN A 196 -3.94 -11.28 24.51
C GLN A 196 -3.60 -10.26 23.42
N VAL A 197 -3.94 -8.98 23.61
CA VAL A 197 -3.67 -7.92 22.62
C VAL A 197 -2.16 -7.76 22.40
N PRO A 198 -1.30 -7.57 23.43
CA PRO A 198 0.15 -7.53 23.22
C PRO A 198 0.70 -8.73 22.45
N CYS A 199 0.19 -9.93 22.69
CA CYS A 199 0.58 -11.14 21.96
C CYS A 199 0.14 -11.11 20.48
N LEU A 200 -1.11 -10.74 20.21
CA LEU A 200 -1.68 -10.64 18.86
C LEU A 200 -1.04 -9.54 18.02
N THR A 201 -0.42 -8.55 18.66
CA THR A 201 0.27 -7.42 18.02
C THR A 201 1.79 -7.49 18.20
N GLN A 202 2.35 -8.65 18.56
CA GLN A 202 3.79 -8.84 18.64
C GLN A 202 4.36 -9.19 17.26
N ASN A 203 5.54 -8.68 16.93
CA ASN A 203 6.24 -8.97 15.66
C ASN A 203 5.40 -8.62 14.41
N ASN A 204 4.70 -7.48 14.46
CA ASN A 204 3.72 -7.03 13.47
C ASN A 204 4.18 -7.13 12.00
N GLU A 205 5.44 -6.84 11.73
CA GLU A 205 5.99 -6.85 10.37
C GLU A 205 6.11 -8.26 9.77
N ALA A 206 6.20 -9.29 10.63
CA ALA A 206 6.23 -10.69 10.21
C ALA A 206 4.82 -11.30 10.06
N LEU A 207 3.76 -10.55 10.37
CA LEU A 207 2.38 -11.05 10.35
C LEU A 207 1.76 -11.02 8.95
N VAL A 208 2.24 -10.17 8.04
CA VAL A 208 1.61 -10.01 6.72
C VAL A 208 1.94 -11.21 5.83
N LEU A 209 0.90 -11.84 5.28
CA LEU A 209 1.02 -12.93 4.32
C LEU A 209 0.93 -12.43 2.87
N ASP A 210 1.57 -13.18 1.98
CA ASP A 210 1.58 -12.89 0.55
C ASP A 210 0.18 -13.10 -0.07
N ASP A 211 -0.24 -12.15 -0.90
CA ASP A 211 -1.46 -12.23 -1.71
C ASP A 211 -1.16 -12.56 -3.18
N ALA A 212 0.10 -12.60 -3.61
CA ALA A 212 0.47 -12.94 -4.99
C ALA A 212 0.04 -14.36 -5.42
N HIS A 213 -0.26 -15.23 -4.45
CA HIS A 213 -0.82 -16.56 -4.68
C HIS A 213 -2.26 -16.55 -5.23
N SER A 214 -3.04 -15.49 -5.01
CA SER A 214 -4.42 -15.42 -5.49
C SER A 214 -4.50 -15.06 -6.99
N GLN A 215 -3.57 -14.24 -7.49
CA GLN A 215 -3.51 -13.86 -8.92
C GLN A 215 -2.85 -14.93 -9.81
N ASN A 216 -1.79 -15.60 -9.32
CA ASN A 216 -1.08 -16.60 -10.13
C ASN A 216 -1.86 -17.91 -10.32
N MET A 217 -2.81 -18.25 -9.45
CA MET A 217 -3.60 -19.47 -9.61
C MET A 217 -4.46 -19.47 -10.89
N VAL A 218 -5.02 -18.33 -11.29
CA VAL A 218 -5.88 -18.25 -12.49
C VAL A 218 -5.04 -18.34 -13.78
N ALA A 219 -3.88 -17.67 -13.83
CA ALA A 219 -2.94 -17.79 -14.96
C ALA A 219 -2.32 -19.20 -15.08
N THR A 220 -2.13 -19.89 -13.95
CA THR A 220 -1.55 -21.24 -13.90
C THR A 220 -2.60 -22.31 -14.25
N LEU A 221 -3.86 -22.13 -13.86
CA LEU A 221 -4.96 -23.03 -14.22
C LEU A 221 -5.29 -22.98 -15.72
N THR A 222 -5.02 -21.85 -16.39
CA THR A 222 -5.15 -21.74 -17.85
C THR A 222 -3.95 -22.28 -18.64
N THR A 223 -2.79 -22.46 -18.00
CA THR A 223 -1.53 -22.85 -18.69
C THR A 223 -1.00 -24.24 -18.33
N GLY A 224 -1.64 -24.96 -17.40
CA GLY A 224 -1.56 -26.43 -17.31
C GLY A 224 -0.26 -27.03 -16.78
N ALA A 225 0.63 -26.29 -16.10
CA ALA A 225 1.90 -26.82 -15.59
C ALA A 225 2.04 -26.72 -14.05
N PRO A 226 1.52 -27.70 -13.27
CA PRO A 226 1.64 -27.71 -11.80
C PRO A 226 3.03 -28.10 -11.28
N THR A 227 3.95 -28.59 -12.12
CA THR A 227 5.26 -29.12 -11.70
C THR A 227 6.37 -28.08 -11.62
N ASP A 228 6.26 -26.95 -12.32
CA ASP A 228 7.31 -25.92 -12.34
C ASP A 228 7.28 -25.03 -11.08
N LEU A 229 6.12 -24.93 -10.41
CA LEU A 229 5.95 -24.14 -9.20
C LEU A 229 6.73 -24.71 -8.00
N LEU A 230 6.75 -26.04 -7.84
CA LEU A 230 7.52 -26.73 -6.80
C LEU A 230 9.04 -26.61 -7.00
N ALA A 231 9.49 -26.54 -8.26
CA ALA A 231 10.89 -26.29 -8.61
C ALA A 231 11.30 -24.82 -8.38
N GLN A 232 10.40 -23.87 -8.65
CA GLN A 232 10.64 -22.45 -8.36
C GLN A 232 10.62 -22.15 -6.86
N LEU A 233 9.71 -22.79 -6.10
CA LEU A 233 9.68 -22.68 -4.64
C LEU A 233 10.97 -23.19 -4.00
N SER A 234 11.50 -24.33 -4.45
CA SER A 234 12.73 -24.92 -3.88
C SER A 234 14.03 -24.20 -4.29
N SER A 235 14.02 -23.45 -5.40
CA SER A 235 15.20 -22.73 -5.90
C SER A 235 15.34 -21.29 -5.39
N THR A 236 14.31 -20.75 -4.72
CA THR A 236 14.43 -19.46 -4.03
C THR A 236 15.20 -19.60 -2.70
N PRO A 237 16.25 -18.78 -2.46
CA PRO A 237 16.97 -18.76 -1.18
C PRO A 237 16.05 -18.50 0.03
N SER A 238 14.92 -17.84 -0.19
CA SER A 238 13.86 -17.52 0.78
C SER A 238 13.19 -18.77 1.36
N ALA A 239 13.10 -19.87 0.61
CA ALA A 239 12.42 -21.08 1.05
C ALA A 239 13.27 -21.96 1.99
N ARG A 240 14.59 -21.75 2.06
CA ARG A 240 15.51 -22.54 2.88
C ARG A 240 15.71 -22.02 4.32
N ASN A 241 15.35 -20.76 4.60
CA ASN A 241 15.67 -20.08 5.86
C ASN A 241 14.44 -19.57 6.65
N GLY A 242 13.31 -20.27 6.53
CA GLY A 242 12.05 -19.88 7.19
C GLY A 242 11.32 -18.80 6.40
N TYR A 243 9.99 -18.91 6.34
CA TYR A 243 9.12 -17.98 5.63
C TYR A 243 9.30 -16.56 6.17
N TYR A 244 10.06 -15.72 5.45
CA TYR A 244 10.08 -14.28 5.68
C TYR A 244 8.77 -13.69 5.17
N SER A 245 8.22 -12.71 5.88
CA SER A 245 7.06 -11.97 5.39
C SER A 245 7.43 -11.24 4.09
N PRO A 246 6.61 -11.31 3.04
CA PRO A 246 6.83 -10.58 1.77
C PRO A 246 6.98 -9.07 2.00
N TYR A 247 6.29 -8.52 3.00
CA TYR A 247 6.43 -7.12 3.43
C TYR A 247 7.87 -6.78 3.80
N ILE A 248 8.51 -7.60 4.65
CA ILE A 248 9.90 -7.41 5.07
C ILE A 248 10.85 -7.52 3.86
N GLY A 249 10.59 -8.47 2.97
CA GLY A 249 11.36 -8.64 1.74
C GLY A 249 11.35 -7.39 0.85
N ALA A 250 10.16 -6.85 0.57
CA ALA A 250 9.98 -5.63 -0.22
C ALA A 250 10.66 -4.42 0.44
N VAL A 251 10.49 -4.24 1.75
CA VAL A 251 11.13 -3.15 2.51
C VAL A 251 12.66 -3.21 2.41
N VAL A 252 13.26 -4.38 2.67
CA VAL A 252 14.72 -4.56 2.63
C VAL A 252 15.26 -4.30 1.23
N ASP A 253 14.57 -4.79 0.19
CA ASP A 253 14.97 -4.57 -1.20
C ASP A 253 14.93 -3.07 -1.57
N VAL A 254 13.85 -2.36 -1.25
CA VAL A 254 13.76 -0.90 -1.48
C VAL A 254 14.89 -0.15 -0.80
N VAL A 255 15.11 -0.41 0.49
CA VAL A 255 16.13 0.27 1.29
C VAL A 255 17.51 0.03 0.71
N ARG A 256 17.78 -1.20 0.27
CA ARG A 256 19.04 -1.56 -0.38
C ARG A 256 19.19 -0.86 -1.72
N ILE A 257 18.17 -0.90 -2.58
CA ILE A 257 18.19 -0.30 -3.91
C ILE A 257 18.44 1.20 -3.79
N LEU A 258 17.62 1.91 -3.01
CA LEU A 258 17.75 3.36 -2.83
C LEU A 258 19.05 3.73 -2.09
N GLY A 259 19.49 2.92 -1.13
CA GLY A 259 20.78 3.09 -0.46
C GLY A 259 21.98 3.04 -1.41
N THR A 260 21.91 2.24 -2.49
CA THR A 260 22.96 2.19 -3.53
C THR A 260 22.90 3.34 -4.56
N THR A 261 21.84 4.15 -4.53
CA THR A 261 21.66 5.31 -5.43
C THR A 261 22.14 6.62 -4.83
N HIS A 262 22.84 6.60 -3.69
CA HIS A 262 23.36 7.82 -3.08
C HIS A 262 24.44 8.50 -3.95
N SER A 263 24.56 9.80 -3.75
CA SER A 263 25.66 10.62 -4.23
C SER A 263 26.29 11.34 -3.04
N ALA A 264 27.39 12.07 -3.27
CA ALA A 264 27.94 12.97 -2.24
C ALA A 264 26.93 14.05 -1.78
N GLN A 265 25.90 14.32 -2.59
CA GLN A 265 24.89 15.34 -2.32
C GLN A 265 23.59 14.76 -1.78
N TYR A 266 23.18 13.57 -2.22
CA TYR A 266 21.86 13.01 -1.90
C TYR A 266 21.89 11.56 -1.44
N GLN A 267 21.03 11.26 -0.47
CA GLN A 267 20.65 9.92 -0.06
C GLN A 267 19.15 9.78 -0.28
N TYR A 268 18.74 8.82 -1.10
CA TYR A 268 17.32 8.54 -1.33
C TYR A 268 16.80 7.69 -0.18
N ILE A 269 15.74 8.17 0.47
CA ILE A 269 15.06 7.44 1.55
C ILE A 269 13.65 7.08 1.10
N PRO A 270 13.22 5.82 1.27
CA PRO A 270 11.87 5.42 0.92
C PRO A 270 10.82 6.04 1.85
N ALA A 271 9.63 6.25 1.30
CA ALA A 271 8.42 6.53 2.07
C ALA A 271 7.33 5.54 1.68
N LEU A 272 6.77 4.82 2.66
CA LEU A 272 5.51 4.12 2.44
C LEU A 272 4.41 5.16 2.39
N ALA A 273 3.57 5.10 1.36
CA ALA A 273 2.45 6.01 1.18
C ALA A 273 1.17 5.27 1.56
N LEU A 274 0.51 5.70 2.65
CA LEU A 274 -0.73 5.11 3.13
C LEU A 274 -1.89 6.04 2.75
N PRO A 275 -2.62 5.77 1.67
CA PRO A 275 -3.66 6.67 1.19
C PRO A 275 -4.87 6.70 2.13
N LYS A 276 -5.36 7.91 2.42
CA LYS A 276 -6.63 8.12 3.13
C LYS A 276 -7.33 9.33 2.55
N LYS A 277 -8.47 9.11 1.88
CA LYS A 277 -9.10 10.14 1.04
C LYS A 277 -8.06 10.75 0.07
N ASP A 278 -7.92 12.07 0.09
CA ASP A 278 -6.98 12.81 -0.75
C ASP A 278 -5.54 12.76 -0.22
N GLU A 279 -5.31 12.38 1.03
CA GLU A 279 -4.01 12.48 1.69
C GLU A 279 -3.18 11.19 1.50
N MET A 280 -1.90 11.31 1.19
CA MET A 280 -0.92 10.22 1.31
C MET A 280 -0.16 10.38 2.63
N HIS A 281 -0.46 9.51 3.59
CA HIS A 281 0.21 9.52 4.89
C HIS A 281 1.54 8.80 4.76
N LEU A 282 2.63 9.56 4.81
CA LEU A 282 3.96 9.00 4.61
C LEU A 282 4.52 8.42 5.92
N ARG A 283 5.04 7.20 5.83
CA ARG A 283 5.91 6.61 6.85
C ARG A 283 7.32 6.51 6.32
N LEU A 284 8.30 6.93 7.11
CA LEU A 284 9.72 6.89 6.76
C LEU A 284 10.44 5.89 7.64
N ASN A 285 11.47 5.26 7.10
CA ASN A 285 12.35 4.37 7.85
C ASN A 285 13.59 5.08 8.42
N ASN A 286 13.85 6.31 7.96
CA ASN A 286 14.97 7.13 8.40
C ASN A 286 14.55 8.59 8.57
N PRO A 287 15.06 9.30 9.59
CA PRO A 287 14.80 10.73 9.74
C PRO A 287 15.47 11.50 8.60
N PRO A 288 14.81 12.48 7.97
CA PRO A 288 15.42 13.29 6.92
C PRO A 288 16.66 14.06 7.41
N SER A 289 17.76 13.96 6.66
CA SER A 289 18.97 14.75 6.85
C SER A 289 18.98 15.96 5.91
N PHE A 290 19.35 17.12 6.46
CA PHE A 290 19.59 18.35 5.69
C PHE A 290 21.08 18.65 5.48
N ARG A 291 21.95 17.79 6.02
CA ARG A 291 23.41 17.80 5.81
C ARG A 291 23.78 16.77 4.76
N ASN A 292 24.87 17.01 4.03
CA ASN A 292 25.32 16.07 3.00
C ASN A 292 25.69 14.70 3.61
N PRO A 293 25.25 13.58 2.99
CA PRO A 293 24.28 13.52 1.90
C PRO A 293 22.87 13.88 2.38
N LYS A 294 22.21 14.85 1.71
CA LYS A 294 20.87 15.31 2.06
C LYS A 294 19.84 14.23 1.73
N SER A 295 18.81 14.06 2.54
CA SER A 295 17.77 13.06 2.29
C SER A 295 16.80 13.53 1.21
N VAL A 296 16.60 12.71 0.19
CA VAL A 296 15.52 12.85 -0.79
C VAL A 296 14.46 11.82 -0.46
N ILE A 297 13.26 12.27 -0.08
CA ILE A 297 12.14 11.38 0.19
C ILE A 297 11.59 10.91 -1.16
N VAL A 298 11.48 9.59 -1.33
CA VAL A 298 10.95 8.94 -2.53
C VAL A 298 9.57 8.38 -2.21
N ILE A 299 8.56 8.86 -2.94
CA ILE A 299 7.15 8.48 -2.78
C ILE A 299 6.72 7.82 -4.09
N ALA A 300 6.23 6.60 -4.02
CA ALA A 300 5.58 5.95 -5.14
C ALA A 300 4.11 6.36 -5.21
N LEU A 301 3.65 6.72 -6.41
CA LEU A 301 2.21 6.83 -6.70
C LEU A 301 1.71 5.48 -7.24
N PRO A 302 0.38 5.24 -7.28
CA PRO A 302 -0.16 4.02 -7.84
C PRO A 302 0.37 3.77 -9.27
N PRO A 303 0.67 2.51 -9.63
CA PRO A 303 1.29 2.20 -10.91
C PRO A 303 0.35 2.56 -12.06
N ILE A 304 0.93 2.80 -13.23
CA ILE A 304 0.19 3.24 -14.41
C ILE A 304 -0.09 2.03 -15.29
N ARG A 305 -1.26 1.42 -15.10
CA ARG A 305 -1.69 0.21 -15.82
C ARG A 305 -3.20 0.00 -15.71
N PRO A 306 -3.80 -0.81 -16.60
CA PRO A 306 -5.20 -1.18 -16.46
C PRO A 306 -5.50 -1.79 -15.07
N THR A 307 -6.65 -1.42 -14.49
CA THR A 307 -7.10 -1.98 -13.22
C THR A 307 -7.77 -3.33 -13.45
N VAL A 308 -7.33 -4.35 -12.72
CA VAL A 308 -7.94 -5.68 -12.70
C VAL A 308 -8.72 -5.81 -11.40
N ALA A 309 -9.95 -6.32 -11.48
CA ALA A 309 -10.75 -6.59 -10.29
C ALA A 309 -10.07 -7.66 -9.43
N PRO A 310 -10.02 -7.49 -8.09
CA PRO A 310 -9.40 -8.48 -7.23
C PRO A 310 -10.23 -9.78 -7.21
N PRO A 311 -9.60 -10.95 -6.97
CA PRO A 311 -10.27 -12.25 -7.03
C PRO A 311 -11.12 -12.52 -5.77
N LEU A 312 -12.21 -11.78 -5.64
CA LEU A 312 -13.23 -11.98 -4.61
C LEU A 312 -13.96 -13.31 -4.80
N ARG A 313 -14.00 -14.13 -3.75
CA ARG A 313 -14.62 -15.46 -3.77
C ARG A 313 -15.52 -15.65 -2.55
N ALA A 314 -16.64 -16.36 -2.75
CA ALA A 314 -17.44 -16.86 -1.64
C ALA A 314 -16.66 -17.93 -0.88
N LEU A 315 -16.80 -17.97 0.45
CA LEU A 315 -16.13 -19.00 1.27
C LEU A 315 -16.75 -20.39 1.11
N ASP A 316 -18.08 -20.43 0.98
CA ASP A 316 -18.81 -21.65 0.65
C ASP A 316 -19.88 -21.30 -0.38
N ALA A 317 -19.69 -21.79 -1.61
CA ALA A 317 -20.59 -21.55 -2.72
C ALA A 317 -21.98 -22.21 -2.53
N ASN A 318 -22.09 -23.19 -1.62
CA ASN A 318 -23.34 -23.89 -1.34
C ASN A 318 -24.07 -23.33 -0.11
N GLN A 319 -23.51 -22.32 0.55
CA GLN A 319 -24.13 -21.73 1.74
C GLN A 319 -25.43 -21.03 1.37
N VAL A 320 -26.52 -21.44 2.02
CA VAL A 320 -27.84 -20.83 1.85
C VAL A 320 -28.00 -19.70 2.85
N PHE A 321 -28.33 -18.51 2.34
CA PHE A 321 -28.54 -17.31 3.15
C PHE A 321 -30.03 -16.95 3.22
N CYS A 322 -30.48 -16.56 4.41
CA CYS A 322 -31.82 -16.01 4.59
C CYS A 322 -31.82 -14.52 4.23
N ALA A 323 -32.39 -14.16 3.08
CA ALA A 323 -32.52 -12.76 2.64
C ALA A 323 -33.26 -11.87 3.65
N ASN A 324 -34.16 -12.46 4.45
CA ASN A 324 -34.90 -11.75 5.48
C ASN A 324 -34.10 -11.50 6.76
N LYS A 325 -32.84 -11.92 6.88
CA LYS A 325 -32.02 -11.61 8.06
C LYS A 325 -31.50 -10.17 7.94
N PRO A 326 -31.77 -9.28 8.92
CA PRO A 326 -31.13 -7.96 8.94
C PRO A 326 -29.62 -8.13 9.09
N ASP A 327 -28.86 -7.22 8.48
CA ASP A 327 -27.40 -7.21 8.50
C ASP A 327 -26.78 -8.56 8.08
N LEU A 328 -27.27 -9.09 6.95
CA LEU A 328 -26.80 -10.32 6.37
C LEU A 328 -25.32 -10.19 6.03
N VAL A 329 -24.49 -11.13 6.51
CA VAL A 329 -23.08 -11.19 6.13
C VAL A 329 -22.93 -12.20 5.01
N LEU A 330 -22.40 -11.75 3.88
CA LEU A 330 -21.93 -12.60 2.79
C LEU A 330 -20.43 -12.86 2.99
N PRO A 331 -20.03 -14.05 3.46
CA PRO A 331 -18.64 -14.34 3.75
C PRO A 331 -17.83 -14.41 2.45
N ALA A 332 -16.74 -13.64 2.39
CA ALA A 332 -15.93 -13.52 1.20
C ALA A 332 -14.43 -13.52 1.55
N ASP A 333 -13.61 -13.97 0.61
CA ASP A 333 -12.16 -14.09 0.75
C ASP A 333 -11.44 -13.86 -0.58
N GLY A 334 -10.12 -13.76 -0.54
CA GLY A 334 -9.24 -13.63 -1.71
C GLY A 334 -9.00 -12.19 -2.18
N ALA A 335 -9.47 -11.18 -1.46
CA ALA A 335 -9.26 -9.77 -1.80
C ALA A 335 -9.04 -8.89 -0.56
N PRO A 336 -7.92 -9.06 0.16
CA PRO A 336 -7.69 -8.38 1.43
C PRO A 336 -7.66 -6.85 1.32
N LEU A 337 -7.26 -6.31 0.17
CA LEU A 337 -7.26 -4.85 -0.07
C LEU A 337 -8.67 -4.25 -0.07
N VAL A 338 -9.70 -5.03 -0.44
CA VAL A 338 -11.11 -4.60 -0.35
C VAL A 338 -11.54 -4.36 1.11
N PHE A 339 -10.91 -5.08 2.04
CA PHE A 339 -11.20 -5.00 3.46
C PHE A 339 -10.26 -4.04 4.22
N ALA A 340 -9.12 -3.66 3.62
CA ALA A 340 -8.08 -2.86 4.26
C ALA A 340 -8.01 -1.40 3.77
N THR A 341 -8.57 -1.11 2.59
CA THR A 341 -8.33 0.17 1.89
C THR A 341 -9.63 0.75 1.32
N GLU A 342 -9.57 2.00 0.84
CA GLU A 342 -10.67 2.67 0.13
C GLU A 342 -10.66 2.39 -1.39
N LEU A 343 -9.74 1.54 -1.87
CA LEU A 343 -9.52 1.29 -3.30
C LEU A 343 -10.76 0.73 -3.99
N ALA A 344 -11.48 -0.16 -3.31
CA ALA A 344 -12.70 -0.78 -3.81
C ALA A 344 -13.91 -0.25 -3.04
N ARG A 345 -14.92 0.22 -3.77
CA ARG A 345 -16.08 0.94 -3.23
C ARG A 345 -17.32 0.69 -4.05
N ASN A 346 -18.47 1.13 -3.54
CA ASN A 346 -19.77 1.03 -4.20
C ASN A 346 -20.12 -0.43 -4.57
N PHE A 347 -19.76 -1.38 -3.72
CA PHE A 347 -20.19 -2.75 -3.89
C PHE A 347 -21.70 -2.85 -3.73
N VAL A 348 -22.30 -3.64 -4.61
CA VAL A 348 -23.72 -3.97 -4.58
C VAL A 348 -23.90 -5.47 -4.61
N HIS A 349 -24.88 -5.95 -3.89
CA HIS A 349 -25.39 -7.31 -3.99
C HIS A 349 -26.64 -7.30 -4.86
N HIS A 350 -26.50 -7.87 -6.06
CA HIS A 350 -27.60 -8.05 -6.99
C HIS A 350 -28.46 -9.25 -6.55
N LEU A 351 -29.74 -8.98 -6.27
CA LEU A 351 -30.74 -9.99 -5.90
C LEU A 351 -31.74 -10.15 -7.04
N GLU A 352 -31.80 -11.35 -7.60
CA GLU A 352 -32.86 -11.74 -8.53
C GLU A 352 -33.96 -12.50 -7.78
N THR A 353 -35.18 -11.97 -7.84
CA THR A 353 -36.37 -12.60 -7.26
C THR A 353 -37.43 -12.82 -8.32
N LYS A 354 -38.49 -13.59 -7.99
CA LYS A 354 -39.67 -13.70 -8.87
C LYS A 354 -40.36 -12.35 -9.12
N ALA A 355 -40.18 -11.37 -8.24
CA ALA A 355 -40.77 -10.04 -8.35
C ALA A 355 -39.90 -9.05 -9.16
N GLY A 356 -38.65 -9.41 -9.46
CA GLY A 356 -37.70 -8.56 -10.18
C GLY A 356 -36.30 -8.59 -9.58
N ALA A 357 -35.39 -7.84 -10.21
CA ALA A 357 -34.03 -7.66 -9.76
C ALA A 357 -33.88 -6.40 -8.90
N THR A 358 -33.05 -6.45 -7.86
CA THR A 358 -32.80 -5.33 -6.96
C THR A 358 -31.35 -5.33 -6.49
N ASP A 359 -30.73 -4.16 -6.46
CA ASP A 359 -29.36 -3.98 -5.97
C ASP A 359 -29.39 -3.46 -4.53
N LEU A 360 -28.74 -4.20 -3.63
CA LEU A 360 -28.56 -3.79 -2.24
C LEU A 360 -27.12 -3.36 -1.96
N PRO A 361 -26.88 -2.24 -1.25
CA PRO A 361 -25.53 -1.85 -0.88
C PRO A 361 -24.82 -2.95 -0.08
N ALA A 362 -23.58 -3.25 -0.48
CA ALA A 362 -22.73 -4.20 0.19
C ALA A 362 -21.53 -3.48 0.82
N LYS A 363 -21.39 -3.54 2.14
CA LYS A 363 -20.28 -2.90 2.86
C LYS A 363 -19.25 -3.94 3.28
N PRO A 364 -17.97 -3.83 2.88
CA PRO A 364 -16.93 -4.73 3.40
C PRO A 364 -16.78 -4.52 4.92
N GLU A 365 -16.79 -5.61 5.69
CA GLU A 365 -16.63 -5.62 7.13
C GLU A 365 -15.70 -6.77 7.55
N SER A 366 -14.42 -6.44 7.72
CA SER A 366 -13.37 -7.41 7.99
C SER A 366 -13.55 -8.10 9.35
N SER A 367 -14.12 -7.41 10.35
CA SER A 367 -14.35 -8.01 11.67
C SER A 367 -15.49 -9.02 11.69
N ARG A 368 -16.39 -8.98 10.69
CA ARG A 368 -17.47 -9.96 10.48
C ARG A 368 -17.12 -10.96 9.38
N GLY A 369 -15.97 -10.78 8.72
CA GLY A 369 -15.41 -11.74 7.78
C GLY A 369 -16.07 -11.75 6.40
N GLY A 370 -16.64 -10.63 5.95
CA GLY A 370 -17.36 -10.57 4.67
C GLY A 370 -18.02 -9.23 4.39
N PHE A 371 -19.02 -9.22 3.50
CA PHE A 371 -19.82 -8.04 3.19
C PHE A 371 -21.10 -8.03 4.00
N VAL A 372 -21.40 -6.92 4.66
CA VAL A 372 -22.68 -6.69 5.32
C VAL A 372 -23.65 -6.07 4.32
N ILE A 373 -24.80 -6.71 4.16
CA ILE A 373 -25.91 -6.25 3.31
C ILE A 373 -27.04 -5.77 4.22
N ASP A 374 -27.49 -4.54 4.02
CA ASP A 374 -28.72 -4.06 4.64
C ASP A 374 -29.93 -4.53 3.82
N THR A 375 -30.63 -5.52 4.35
CA THR A 375 -31.80 -6.15 3.73
C THR A 375 -33.12 -5.49 4.13
N GLN A 376 -33.11 -4.44 4.97
CA GLN A 376 -34.34 -3.79 5.42
C GLN A 376 -35.00 -2.98 4.30
N ASN A 377 -34.21 -2.28 3.47
CA ASN A 377 -34.73 -1.51 2.34
C ASN A 377 -35.35 -2.39 1.23
N ALA A 378 -35.01 -3.68 1.17
CA ALA A 378 -35.61 -4.63 0.23
C ALA A 378 -37.03 -5.06 0.64
N ARG A 379 -37.40 -4.87 1.92
CA ARG A 379 -38.72 -5.26 2.44
C ARG A 379 -39.80 -4.26 2.04
N ASP A 380 -39.46 -2.99 1.90
CA ASP A 380 -40.43 -1.92 1.63
C ASP A 380 -40.84 -1.82 0.15
N SER A 381 -40.05 -2.41 -0.76
CA SER A 381 -40.38 -2.50 -2.18
C SER A 381 -41.25 -3.69 -2.56
N GLY A 382 -41.63 -4.54 -1.60
CA GLY A 382 -42.33 -5.81 -1.83
C GLY A 382 -43.60 -6.03 -1.01
N SER A 383 -44.15 -5.00 -0.35
CA SER A 383 -45.45 -5.09 0.36
C SER A 383 -46.61 -4.61 -0.49
#